data_AF-A0A6C2UMC6-F1
#
_entry.id   AF-A0A6C2UMC6-F1
#
_cell.length_a   1.000
_cell.length_b   1.000
_cell.length_c   1.000
_cell.angle_alpha   90.00
_cell.angle_beta   90.00
_cell.angle_gamma   90.00
#
_symmetry.space_group_name_H-M   'P 1'
#
loop_
_entity.id
_entity.type
_entity.pdbx_description
1 polymer ?
#
loop_
_entity_poly.entity_id
_entity_poly.type
_entity_poly.pdbx_seq_one_letter_code
_entity_poly.pdbx_strand_id
1 'polypeptide(L)'
;MMNSSVISLLVLLIANGVFGQSVPVFISGENPAGLKWEKVENMSDEFTGDSVDLRKWQIEPIENSFTWEGRPPGLFQAENVWVKDGDLRVKVGVLDEPYTGVEGSYTYCGGIVRSIQTGEKGWYYECRMKANATEMSSTFWLLTEGGPDEALELDIQECVGTTTELTKKWARNWDQIFHSNAIHWRYFSEPKETKKQGWTGLEEKNARRYFVYGA
;
A
#
# COMPACT_ATOMS: atom_id res chain seq x y z
N MET A 1 24.93 -47.81 44.32
CA MET A 1 24.04 -46.67 44.53
C MET A 1 24.25 -45.70 43.38
N MET A 2 23.19 -45.56 42.58
CA MET A 2 22.85 -44.61 41.49
C MET A 2 23.96 -43.78 40.82
N ASN A 3 24.19 -44.08 39.54
CA ASN A 3 24.71 -43.15 38.53
C ASN A 3 23.64 -42.11 38.21
N SER A 4 23.98 -40.82 38.25
CA SER A 4 23.13 -39.75 37.73
C SER A 4 23.89 -39.02 36.62
N SER A 5 23.68 -39.45 35.39
CA SER A 5 24.11 -38.73 34.19
C SER A 5 23.14 -37.57 33.96
N VAL A 6 23.62 -36.33 34.11
CA VAL A 6 22.87 -35.13 33.73
C VAL A 6 23.00 -34.96 32.22
N ILE A 7 21.92 -35.19 31.49
CA ILE A 7 21.82 -34.88 30.06
C ILE A 7 21.42 -33.40 29.96
N SER A 8 22.38 -32.54 29.60
CA SER A 8 22.10 -31.16 29.23
C SER A 8 21.49 -31.13 27.84
N LEU A 9 20.18 -30.87 27.77
CA LEU A 9 19.47 -30.67 26.51
C LEU A 9 19.79 -29.26 25.99
N LEU A 10 20.66 -29.17 24.98
CA LEU A 10 20.94 -27.93 24.28
C LEU A 10 19.77 -27.64 23.33
N VAL A 11 18.85 -26.76 23.74
CA VAL A 11 17.78 -26.26 22.88
C VAL A 11 18.40 -25.27 21.90
N LEU A 12 18.62 -25.69 20.65
CA LEU A 12 18.96 -24.77 19.56
C LEU A 12 17.72 -23.91 19.27
N LEU A 13 17.73 -22.67 19.75
CA LEU A 13 16.84 -21.63 19.25
C LEU A 13 17.26 -21.31 17.81
N ILE A 14 16.57 -21.91 16.85
CA ILE A 14 16.61 -21.45 15.46
C ILE A 14 15.86 -20.11 15.45
N ALA A 15 16.61 -19.01 15.58
CA ALA A 15 16.10 -17.70 15.25
C ALA A 15 15.80 -17.71 13.75
N ASN A 16 14.53 -17.84 13.39
CA ASN A 16 14.07 -17.54 12.04
C ASN A 16 14.29 -16.03 11.83
N GLY A 17 15.48 -15.65 11.36
CA GLY A 17 15.71 -14.32 10.87
C GLY A 17 14.75 -14.08 9.72
N VAL A 18 13.89 -13.06 9.84
CA VAL A 18 13.12 -12.55 8.72
C VAL A 18 14.15 -11.84 7.83
N PHE A 19 14.66 -12.54 6.81
CA PHE A 19 15.51 -11.92 5.81
C PHE A 19 14.61 -11.10 4.87
N GLY A 20 14.80 -9.78 4.87
CA GLY A 20 14.11 -8.88 3.96
C GLY A 20 14.45 -9.20 2.50
N GLN A 21 13.54 -8.84 1.60
CA GLN A 21 13.73 -9.10 0.18
C GLN A 21 14.89 -8.24 -0.38
N SER A 22 15.82 -8.89 -1.08
CA SER A 22 17.04 -8.24 -1.60
C SER A 22 17.01 -7.93 -3.10
N VAL A 23 16.08 -8.53 -3.84
CA VAL A 23 15.86 -8.31 -5.29
C VAL A 23 14.38 -8.34 -5.60
N PRO A 24 13.89 -7.60 -6.61
CA PRO A 24 12.45 -7.55 -6.90
C PRO A 24 11.88 -8.88 -7.42
N VAL A 25 10.57 -9.08 -7.27
CA VAL A 25 9.87 -10.25 -7.82
C VAL A 25 9.42 -9.96 -9.24
N PHE A 26 9.86 -10.79 -10.19
CA PHE A 26 9.39 -10.72 -11.57
C PHE A 26 8.60 -11.97 -11.95
N ILE A 27 7.61 -11.78 -12.82
CA ILE A 27 7.08 -12.88 -13.62
C ILE A 27 8.23 -13.40 -14.51
N SER A 28 8.29 -14.73 -14.67
CA SER A 28 9.35 -15.36 -15.46
C SER A 28 9.45 -14.73 -16.86
N GLY A 29 10.62 -14.14 -17.16
CA GLY A 29 10.91 -13.50 -18.45
C GLY A 29 10.75 -11.97 -18.46
N GLU A 30 10.18 -11.37 -17.42
CA GLU A 30 9.94 -9.91 -17.34
C GLU A 30 11.08 -9.13 -16.65
N ASN A 31 12.06 -9.82 -16.07
CA ASN A 31 13.23 -9.14 -15.47
C ASN A 31 14.10 -8.54 -16.58
N PRO A 32 14.39 -7.21 -16.55
CA PRO A 32 15.27 -6.57 -17.52
C PRO A 32 16.64 -7.24 -17.62
N ALA A 33 17.05 -7.56 -18.86
CA ALA A 33 18.32 -8.23 -19.11
C ALA A 33 19.51 -7.27 -19.00
N GLY A 34 20.63 -7.77 -18.47
CA GLY A 34 21.92 -7.08 -18.52
C GLY A 34 22.16 -5.99 -17.48
N LEU A 35 21.25 -5.78 -16.54
CA LEU A 35 21.38 -4.83 -15.43
C LEU A 35 21.27 -5.52 -14.07
N LYS A 36 21.66 -4.81 -13.01
CA LYS A 36 21.51 -5.26 -11.62
C LYS A 36 20.62 -4.27 -10.88
N TRP A 37 19.72 -4.80 -10.07
CA TRP A 37 18.87 -4.01 -9.18
C TRP A 37 19.66 -3.55 -7.96
N GLU A 38 19.50 -2.28 -7.61
CA GLU A 38 20.00 -1.67 -6.39
C GLU A 38 18.81 -1.24 -5.53
N LYS A 39 18.83 -1.60 -4.24
CA LYS A 39 17.74 -1.29 -3.32
C LYS A 39 17.78 0.19 -2.95
N VAL A 40 16.63 0.85 -3.07
CA VAL A 40 16.45 2.25 -2.68
C VAL A 40 16.01 2.28 -1.21
N GLU A 41 16.99 2.35 -0.30
CA GLU A 41 16.78 2.12 1.15
C GLU A 41 15.81 3.10 1.83
N ASN A 42 15.79 4.36 1.39
CA ASN A 42 14.92 5.40 1.92
C ASN A 42 13.43 5.25 1.51
N MET A 43 13.14 4.41 0.52
CA MET A 43 11.77 4.10 0.05
C MET A 43 11.46 2.60 0.12
N SER A 44 12.34 1.83 0.76
CA SER A 44 12.14 0.39 1.02
C SER A 44 11.96 0.15 2.51
N ASP A 45 10.98 -0.67 2.87
CA ASP A 45 10.73 -1.04 4.26
C ASP A 45 10.11 -2.44 4.33
N GLU A 46 10.67 -3.26 5.22
CA GLU A 46 10.14 -4.61 5.52
C GLU A 46 9.17 -4.58 6.71
N PHE A 47 8.97 -3.40 7.33
CA PHE A 47 8.07 -3.17 8.46
C PHE A 47 8.29 -4.16 9.61
N THR A 48 9.56 -4.46 9.91
CA THR A 48 9.97 -5.38 10.99
C THR A 48 10.20 -4.69 12.34
N GLY A 49 10.15 -3.35 12.37
CA GLY A 49 10.25 -2.57 13.61
C GLY A 49 8.97 -2.60 14.46
N ASP A 50 9.02 -1.99 15.63
CA ASP A 50 7.88 -1.92 16.56
C ASP A 50 6.88 -0.80 16.21
N SER A 51 7.25 0.10 15.30
CA SER A 51 6.44 1.22 14.84
C SER A 51 6.80 1.61 13.40
N VAL A 52 5.96 2.43 12.77
CA VAL A 52 6.27 3.05 11.47
C VAL A 52 7.55 3.89 11.60
N ASP A 53 8.52 3.75 10.69
CA ASP A 53 9.69 4.64 10.66
C ASP A 53 9.29 6.00 10.07
N LEU A 54 8.99 6.95 10.96
CA LEU A 54 8.53 8.29 10.58
C LEU A 54 9.60 9.14 9.86
N ARG A 55 10.84 8.65 9.74
CA ARG A 55 11.86 9.28 8.89
C ARG A 55 11.73 8.87 7.43
N LYS A 56 11.08 7.73 7.16
CA LYS A 56 10.80 7.22 5.82
C LYS A 56 9.35 7.45 5.41
N TRP A 57 8.42 7.37 6.35
CA TRP A 57 6.99 7.36 6.07
C TRP A 57 6.23 8.39 6.89
N GLN A 58 5.39 9.16 6.23
CA GLN A 58 4.41 10.03 6.85
C GLN A 58 3.05 9.34 6.92
N ILE A 59 2.42 9.41 8.09
CA ILE A 59 1.08 8.84 8.34
C ILE A 59 0.02 9.91 8.63
N GLU A 60 0.45 11.15 8.92
CA GLU A 60 -0.46 12.28 9.08
C GLU A 60 -1.02 12.70 7.71
N PRO A 61 -2.35 12.74 7.54
CA PRO A 61 -2.96 13.00 6.24
C PRO A 61 -2.79 14.44 5.78
N ILE A 62 -2.68 15.41 6.70
CA ILE A 62 -2.47 16.83 6.38
C ILE A 62 -1.16 17.30 7.02
N GLU A 63 -0.06 17.20 6.28
CA GLU A 63 1.26 17.71 6.65
C GLU A 63 2.21 17.63 5.44
N ASN A 64 3.30 18.42 5.45
CA ASN A 64 4.32 18.47 4.38
C ASN A 64 3.69 18.69 3.00
N SER A 65 3.11 19.88 2.80
CA SER A 65 2.41 20.38 1.59
C SER A 65 1.19 19.59 1.11
N PHE A 66 0.91 18.42 1.69
CA PHE A 66 -0.23 17.59 1.33
C PHE A 66 -1.43 17.89 2.23
N THR A 67 -2.60 18.04 1.61
CA THR A 67 -3.81 18.54 2.27
C THR A 67 -5.01 17.60 2.12
N TRP A 68 -4.78 16.34 1.73
CA TRP A 68 -5.87 15.40 1.49
C TRP A 68 -6.21 14.62 2.77
N GLU A 69 -7.26 15.05 3.46
CA GLU A 69 -7.80 14.38 4.67
C GLU A 69 -8.52 13.07 4.38
N GLY A 70 -8.84 12.80 3.12
CA GLY A 70 -9.66 11.65 2.69
C GLY A 70 -10.70 12.07 1.67
N ARG A 71 -11.46 11.11 1.16
CA ARG A 71 -12.60 11.38 0.27
C ARG A 71 -13.87 11.02 1.02
N PRO A 72 -14.81 11.97 1.25
CA PRO A 72 -16.07 11.65 1.88
C PRO A 72 -16.75 10.42 1.25
N PRO A 73 -17.23 9.45 2.06
CA PRO A 73 -17.35 9.53 3.51
C PRO A 73 -16.17 8.95 4.33
N GLY A 74 -15.01 8.66 3.71
CA GLY A 74 -13.84 8.06 4.37
C GLY A 74 -12.76 9.08 4.77
N LEU A 75 -12.48 9.18 6.07
CA LEU A 75 -11.48 10.06 6.68
C LEU A 75 -10.20 9.27 6.98
N PHE A 76 -9.04 9.79 6.60
CA PHE A 76 -7.76 9.20 7.01
C PHE A 76 -7.40 9.62 8.45
N GLN A 77 -6.92 8.68 9.25
CA GLN A 77 -6.44 8.97 10.60
C GLN A 77 -5.12 8.22 10.84
N ALA A 78 -4.11 8.92 11.36
CA ALA A 78 -2.78 8.35 11.61
C ALA A 78 -2.83 7.15 12.57
N GLU A 79 -3.73 7.16 13.57
CA GLU A 79 -3.96 6.07 14.51
C GLU A 79 -4.44 4.76 13.87
N ASN A 80 -4.96 4.81 12.63
CA ASN A 80 -5.33 3.62 11.86
C ASN A 80 -4.13 3.00 11.14
N VAL A 81 -2.93 3.58 11.24
CA VAL A 81 -1.70 3.06 10.62
C VAL A 81 -0.74 2.59 11.71
N TRP A 82 -0.33 1.33 11.64
CA TRP A 82 0.69 0.79 12.55
C TRP A 82 1.48 -0.35 11.91
N VAL A 83 2.59 -0.71 12.53
CA VAL A 83 3.39 -1.88 12.13
C VAL A 83 3.12 -3.01 13.12
N LYS A 84 2.88 -4.22 12.61
CA LYS A 84 2.78 -5.42 13.44
C LYS A 84 3.02 -6.70 12.65
N ASP A 85 3.80 -7.60 13.24
CA ASP A 85 4.14 -8.93 12.69
C ASP A 85 4.80 -8.86 11.29
N GLY A 86 5.65 -7.85 11.04
CA GLY A 86 6.32 -7.67 9.75
C GLY A 86 5.45 -7.01 8.66
N ASP A 87 4.28 -6.47 9.02
CA ASP A 87 3.39 -5.79 8.09
C ASP A 87 3.14 -4.35 8.53
N LEU A 88 3.14 -3.42 7.56
CA LEU A 88 2.37 -2.19 7.66
C LEU A 88 0.87 -2.53 7.59
N ARG A 89 0.11 -2.04 8.57
CA ARG A 89 -1.33 -2.29 8.67
C ARG A 89 -2.07 -0.96 8.63
N VAL A 90 -3.08 -0.92 7.77
CA VAL A 90 -4.02 0.19 7.66
C VAL A 90 -5.40 -0.34 8.01
N LYS A 91 -5.97 0.13 9.13
CA LYS A 91 -7.34 -0.19 9.52
C LYS A 91 -8.30 0.68 8.72
N VAL A 92 -9.42 0.07 8.37
CA VAL A 92 -10.60 0.74 7.84
C VAL A 92 -11.80 0.40 8.72
N GLY A 93 -12.78 1.29 8.83
CA GLY A 93 -13.92 1.06 9.70
C GLY A 93 -14.93 2.20 9.70
N VAL A 94 -15.91 2.09 10.60
CA VAL A 94 -16.88 3.15 10.89
C VAL A 94 -16.25 4.10 11.91
N LEU A 95 -16.45 5.41 11.75
CA LEU A 95 -16.07 6.37 12.77
C LEU A 95 -17.01 6.26 13.97
N ASP A 96 -16.46 6.41 15.19
CA ASP A 96 -17.27 6.42 16.41
C ASP A 96 -18.30 7.57 16.39
N GLU A 97 -17.90 8.73 15.86
CA GLU A 97 -18.75 9.90 15.65
C GLU A 97 -18.50 10.48 14.24
N PRO A 98 -19.53 10.96 13.53
CA PRO A 98 -19.35 11.62 12.25
C PRO A 98 -18.44 12.85 12.37
N TYR A 99 -17.60 13.07 11.37
CA TYR A 99 -16.72 14.24 11.28
C TYR A 99 -17.14 15.12 10.09
N THR A 100 -17.12 16.44 10.27
CA THR A 100 -17.34 17.39 9.16
C THR A 100 -16.01 18.03 8.83
N GLY A 101 -15.44 17.65 7.69
CA GLY A 101 -14.21 18.22 7.16
C GLY A 101 -14.49 19.24 6.05
N VAL A 102 -13.44 19.57 5.30
CA VAL A 102 -13.49 20.63 4.27
C VAL A 102 -14.29 20.16 3.05
N GLU A 103 -14.15 18.89 2.67
CA GLU A 103 -14.80 18.33 1.47
C GLU A 103 -16.19 17.74 1.73
N GLY A 104 -16.57 17.53 3.00
CA GLY A 104 -17.88 17.01 3.34
C GLY A 104 -17.97 16.32 4.70
N SER A 105 -18.99 15.47 4.83
CA SER A 105 -19.24 14.66 6.02
C SER A 105 -18.61 13.28 5.88
N TYR A 106 -17.94 12.84 6.94
CA TYR A 106 -17.22 11.59 7.04
C TYR A 106 -17.88 10.71 8.09
N THR A 107 -18.07 9.44 7.75
CA THR A 107 -18.68 8.43 8.62
C THR A 107 -17.85 7.15 8.70
N TYR A 108 -16.78 7.06 7.92
CA TYR A 108 -15.85 5.94 7.88
C TYR A 108 -14.43 6.45 8.06
N CYS A 109 -13.54 5.58 8.53
CA CYS A 109 -12.13 5.86 8.71
C CYS A 109 -11.26 4.92 7.89
N GLY A 110 -10.09 5.41 7.53
CA GLY A 110 -9.01 4.68 6.89
C GLY A 110 -7.65 5.24 7.32
N GLY A 111 -6.63 5.02 6.51
CA GLY A 111 -5.32 5.65 6.67
C GLY A 111 -4.63 5.86 5.33
N ILE A 112 -3.64 6.74 5.34
CA ILE A 112 -2.77 7.03 4.21
C ILE A 112 -1.32 6.99 4.69
N VAL A 113 -0.43 6.46 3.88
CA VAL A 113 1.00 6.38 4.18
C VAL A 113 1.75 6.89 2.96
N ARG A 114 2.68 7.82 3.18
CA ARG A 114 3.42 8.50 2.11
C ARG A 114 4.90 8.43 2.40
N SER A 115 5.73 8.23 1.38
CA SER A 115 7.17 8.34 1.55
C SER A 115 7.55 9.81 1.84
N ILE A 116 8.51 10.02 2.73
CA ILE A 116 9.11 11.34 2.96
C ILE A 116 9.99 11.74 1.77
N GLN A 117 10.65 10.76 1.16
CA GLN A 117 11.48 10.98 -0.03
C GLN A 117 10.68 10.75 -1.31
N THR A 118 10.98 11.56 -2.32
CA THR A 118 10.40 11.45 -3.65
C THR A 118 11.07 10.32 -4.43
N GLY A 119 10.26 9.53 -5.12
CA GLY A 119 10.75 8.54 -6.07
C GLY A 119 11.32 9.17 -7.35
N GLU A 120 12.10 8.41 -8.10
CA GLU A 120 12.61 8.83 -9.40
C GLU A 120 12.03 8.03 -10.57
N LYS A 121 12.11 8.62 -11.76
CA LYS A 121 11.73 7.98 -13.02
C LYS A 121 12.70 6.83 -13.34
N GLY A 122 12.15 5.68 -13.71
CA GLY A 122 12.92 4.48 -14.07
C GLY A 122 13.25 3.57 -12.90
N TRP A 123 12.86 3.93 -11.67
CA TRP A 123 12.86 3.01 -10.55
C TRP A 123 11.71 2.01 -10.65
N TYR A 124 11.92 0.84 -10.04
CA TYR A 124 10.92 -0.20 -9.89
C TYR A 124 10.34 -0.14 -8.48
N TYR A 125 9.03 -0.23 -8.37
CA TYR A 125 8.31 -0.19 -7.10
C TYR A 125 7.46 -1.45 -6.97
N GLU A 126 7.53 -2.10 -5.82
CA GLU A 126 6.67 -3.25 -5.52
C GLU A 126 6.17 -3.22 -4.07
N CYS A 127 5.02 -3.85 -3.85
CA CYS A 127 4.54 -4.17 -2.52
C CYS A 127 4.00 -5.59 -2.46
N ARG A 128 4.14 -6.23 -1.29
CA ARG A 128 3.44 -7.46 -0.95
C ARG A 128 2.22 -7.12 -0.11
N MET A 129 1.04 -7.06 -0.72
CA MET A 129 -0.18 -6.58 -0.09
C MET A 129 -1.27 -7.64 -0.07
N LYS A 130 -2.01 -7.69 1.05
CA LYS A 130 -3.32 -8.37 1.17
C LYS A 130 -4.36 -7.30 1.45
N ALA A 131 -5.38 -7.19 0.60
CA ALA A 131 -6.41 -6.18 0.79
C ALA A 131 -7.18 -6.39 2.09
N ASN A 132 -7.74 -5.31 2.65
CA ASN A 132 -8.77 -5.43 3.67
C ASN A 132 -9.98 -6.20 3.11
N ALA A 133 -10.86 -6.75 3.95
CA ALA A 133 -12.04 -7.52 3.52
C ALA A 133 -13.33 -6.66 3.52
N THR A 134 -13.24 -5.41 3.07
CA THR A 134 -14.35 -4.44 3.04
C THR A 134 -14.52 -3.82 1.65
N GLU A 135 -15.48 -2.92 1.50
CA GLU A 135 -15.68 -2.12 0.28
C GLU A 135 -14.71 -0.93 0.16
N MET A 136 -13.92 -0.65 1.21
CA MET A 136 -12.88 0.39 1.17
C MET A 136 -11.65 -0.10 0.40
N SER A 137 -11.00 0.83 -0.29
CA SER A 137 -9.89 0.49 -1.16
C SER A 137 -8.67 -0.06 -0.41
N SER A 138 -7.86 -0.83 -1.12
CA SER A 138 -6.49 -1.19 -0.74
C SER A 138 -5.61 -0.87 -1.94
N THR A 139 -4.73 0.12 -1.81
CA THR A 139 -4.01 0.71 -2.94
C THR A 139 -2.51 0.83 -2.71
N PHE A 140 -1.76 0.82 -3.81
CA PHE A 140 -0.34 1.15 -3.85
C PHE A 140 -0.07 1.93 -5.13
N TRP A 141 0.43 3.15 -4.99
CA TRP A 141 0.44 4.12 -6.08
C TRP A 141 1.49 5.20 -5.82
N LEU A 142 1.81 5.95 -6.86
CA LEU A 142 2.74 7.08 -6.86
C LEU A 142 2.01 8.32 -7.36
N LEU A 143 2.34 9.46 -6.77
CA LEU A 143 1.87 10.77 -7.21
C LEU A 143 3.04 11.75 -7.14
N THR A 144 3.25 12.51 -8.22
CA THR A 144 4.17 13.64 -8.16
C THR A 144 3.62 14.71 -7.22
N GLU A 145 4.48 15.46 -6.53
CA GLU A 145 4.05 16.64 -5.74
C GLU A 145 3.19 17.63 -6.54
N GLY A 146 3.32 17.58 -7.88
CA GLY A 146 2.54 18.39 -8.80
C GLY A 146 3.22 19.73 -9.05
N GLY A 147 3.10 20.21 -10.28
CA GLY A 147 3.40 21.58 -10.64
C GLY A 147 2.17 22.47 -10.45
N PRO A 148 2.32 23.79 -10.71
CA PRO A 148 1.21 24.73 -10.63
C PRO A 148 0.07 24.38 -11.59
N ASP A 149 0.27 23.55 -12.62
CA ASP A 149 -0.74 23.26 -13.64
C ASP A 149 -1.07 21.77 -13.81
N GLU A 150 -0.24 20.86 -13.29
CA GLU A 150 -0.38 19.43 -13.55
C GLU A 150 0.24 18.52 -12.48
N ALA A 151 -0.25 17.28 -12.42
CA ALA A 151 0.37 16.20 -11.67
C ALA A 151 0.29 14.88 -12.46
N LEU A 152 1.19 13.95 -12.17
CA LEU A 152 1.19 12.61 -12.72
C LEU A 152 0.95 11.61 -11.59
N GLU A 153 0.05 10.66 -11.85
CA GLU A 153 -0.30 9.57 -10.94
C GLU A 153 -0.03 8.24 -11.63
N LEU A 154 0.59 7.32 -10.91
CA LEU A 154 0.76 5.92 -11.32
C LEU A 154 0.14 5.03 -10.26
N ASP A 155 -1.03 4.50 -10.56
CA ASP A 155 -1.70 3.48 -9.77
C ASP A 155 -1.07 2.13 -10.11
N ILE A 156 -0.25 1.61 -9.20
CA ILE A 156 0.32 0.27 -9.35
C ILE A 156 -0.80 -0.72 -9.08
N GLN A 157 -1.51 -0.59 -7.97
CA GLN A 157 -2.63 -1.45 -7.62
C GLN A 157 -3.79 -0.63 -7.04
N GLU A 158 -4.98 -0.80 -7.61
CA GLU A 158 -6.26 -0.44 -6.99
C GLU A 158 -7.21 -1.65 -6.91
N CYS A 159 -7.77 -1.89 -5.73
CA CYS A 159 -8.83 -2.89 -5.53
C CYS A 159 -9.65 -2.57 -4.27
N VAL A 160 -10.72 -3.33 -4.09
CA VAL A 160 -11.44 -3.45 -2.82
C VAL A 160 -11.35 -4.89 -2.31
N GLY A 161 -11.79 -5.13 -1.07
CA GLY A 161 -11.84 -6.48 -0.50
C GLY A 161 -13.11 -7.25 -0.80
N THR A 162 -14.20 -6.52 -1.05
CA THR A 162 -15.55 -7.06 -1.20
C THR A 162 -16.36 -6.15 -2.10
N THR A 163 -17.14 -6.76 -2.99
CA THR A 163 -18.21 -6.11 -3.74
C THR A 163 -19.57 -6.62 -3.27
N THR A 164 -20.62 -5.83 -3.46
CA THR A 164 -21.99 -6.15 -3.05
C THR A 164 -22.97 -5.95 -4.19
N GLU A 165 -24.25 -6.27 -3.97
CA GLU A 165 -25.29 -6.05 -4.97
C GLU A 165 -25.49 -4.57 -5.36
N LEU A 166 -25.04 -3.65 -4.51
CA LEU A 166 -25.08 -2.21 -4.77
C LEU A 166 -23.89 -1.74 -5.62
N THR A 167 -22.81 -2.53 -5.70
CA THR A 167 -21.63 -2.20 -6.51
C THR A 167 -22.03 -2.06 -7.97
N LYS A 168 -21.54 -0.99 -8.63
CA LYS A 168 -21.80 -0.75 -10.04
C LYS A 168 -21.34 -1.94 -10.87
N LYS A 169 -22.09 -2.26 -11.94
CA LYS A 169 -21.83 -3.44 -12.79
C LYS A 169 -20.38 -3.53 -13.28
N TRP A 170 -19.79 -2.40 -13.66
CA TRP A 170 -18.41 -2.35 -14.15
C TRP A 170 -17.37 -2.66 -13.05
N ALA A 171 -17.73 -2.50 -11.78
CA ALA A 171 -16.85 -2.68 -10.63
C ALA A 171 -17.06 -4.02 -9.91
N ARG A 172 -17.89 -4.94 -10.44
CA ARG A 172 -18.28 -6.15 -9.70
C ARG A 172 -17.15 -7.12 -9.38
N ASN A 173 -16.07 -7.08 -10.16
CA ASN A 173 -14.90 -7.91 -9.95
C ASN A 173 -13.71 -7.13 -9.36
N TRP A 174 -13.93 -5.93 -8.82
CA TRP A 174 -12.86 -5.12 -8.22
C TRP A 174 -12.31 -5.71 -6.92
N ASP A 175 -12.91 -6.77 -6.39
CA ASP A 175 -12.36 -7.56 -5.30
C ASP A 175 -11.55 -8.78 -5.75
N GLN A 176 -11.36 -8.98 -7.06
CA GLN A 176 -10.57 -10.04 -7.70
C GLN A 176 -9.80 -9.48 -8.91
N ILE A 177 -9.02 -8.42 -8.70
CA ILE A 177 -8.38 -7.67 -9.79
C ILE A 177 -6.96 -7.21 -9.46
N PHE A 178 -6.09 -7.25 -10.45
CA PHE A 178 -4.91 -6.40 -10.52
C PHE A 178 -5.25 -5.28 -11.51
N HIS A 179 -5.63 -4.10 -10.99
CA HIS A 179 -5.96 -2.92 -11.79
C HIS A 179 -4.89 -1.87 -11.57
N SER A 180 -4.39 -1.34 -12.68
CA SER A 180 -3.32 -0.35 -12.73
C SER A 180 -3.71 0.77 -13.68
N ASN A 181 -3.20 1.97 -13.43
CA ASN A 181 -3.58 3.14 -14.17
C ASN A 181 -2.47 4.19 -14.17
N ALA A 182 -2.43 5.00 -15.22
CA ALA A 182 -1.59 6.17 -15.31
C ALA A 182 -2.47 7.38 -15.62
N ILE A 183 -2.38 8.42 -14.80
CA ILE A 183 -3.22 9.60 -14.90
C ILE A 183 -2.35 10.84 -15.07
N HIS A 184 -2.70 11.67 -16.06
CA HIS A 184 -2.22 13.03 -16.18
C HIS A 184 -3.33 14.00 -15.79
N TRP A 185 -3.13 14.67 -14.66
CA TRP A 185 -3.99 15.72 -14.13
C TRP A 185 -3.56 17.06 -14.70
N ARG A 186 -4.50 17.82 -15.27
CA ARG A 186 -4.33 19.26 -15.58
C ARG A 186 -5.37 20.05 -14.80
N TYR A 187 -4.97 21.11 -14.12
CA TYR A 187 -5.79 21.75 -13.08
C TYR A 187 -6.42 23.10 -13.46
N PHE A 188 -5.69 24.01 -14.14
CA PHE A 188 -6.12 25.41 -14.23
C PHE A 188 -6.50 25.87 -15.64
N SER A 189 -5.56 25.82 -16.59
CA SER A 189 -5.78 26.39 -17.93
C SER A 189 -6.81 25.61 -18.74
N GLU A 190 -6.78 24.28 -18.65
CA GLU A 190 -7.76 23.37 -19.24
C GLU A 190 -7.91 22.15 -18.32
N PRO A 191 -8.79 22.21 -17.30
CA PRO A 191 -8.97 21.11 -16.37
C PRO A 191 -9.30 19.82 -17.13
N LYS A 192 -8.40 18.86 -17.09
CA LYS A 192 -8.52 17.63 -17.87
C LYS A 192 -7.77 16.50 -17.20
N GLU A 193 -8.45 15.37 -17.13
CA GLU A 193 -7.88 14.10 -16.71
C GLU A 193 -7.66 13.22 -17.96
N THR A 194 -6.44 12.74 -18.16
CA THR A 194 -6.13 11.79 -19.23
C THR A 194 -5.63 10.50 -18.59
N LYS A 195 -6.31 9.39 -18.88
CA LYS A 195 -6.02 8.08 -18.27
C LYS A 195 -5.53 7.07 -19.29
N LYS A 196 -4.66 6.18 -18.83
CA LYS A 196 -4.36 4.90 -19.48
C LYS A 196 -4.35 3.80 -18.43
N GLN A 197 -5.44 3.05 -18.36
CA GLN A 197 -5.65 1.96 -17.42
C GLN A 197 -5.50 0.59 -18.09
N GLY A 198 -5.15 -0.40 -17.28
CA GLY A 198 -5.13 -1.82 -17.63
C GLY A 198 -5.50 -2.67 -16.41
N TRP A 199 -5.97 -3.89 -16.65
CA TRP A 199 -6.26 -4.80 -15.56
C TRP A 199 -6.18 -6.25 -15.99
N THR A 200 -5.97 -7.13 -15.01
CA THR A 200 -6.17 -8.58 -15.14
C THR A 200 -6.98 -9.11 -13.97
N GLY A 201 -7.78 -10.14 -14.20
CA GLY A 201 -8.52 -10.82 -13.15
C GLY A 201 -7.62 -11.71 -12.31
N LEU A 202 -7.93 -11.84 -11.02
CA LEU A 202 -7.29 -12.78 -10.11
C LEU A 202 -8.18 -14.00 -9.91
N GLU A 203 -7.58 -15.17 -9.68
CA GLU A 203 -8.32 -16.42 -9.40
C GLU A 203 -9.03 -16.38 -8.03
N GLU A 204 -8.57 -15.53 -7.12
CA GLU A 204 -9.10 -15.40 -5.77
C GLU A 204 -9.18 -13.92 -5.37
N LYS A 205 -9.94 -13.63 -4.30
CA LYS A 205 -10.11 -12.26 -3.83
C LYS A 205 -8.81 -11.61 -3.39
N ASN A 206 -8.65 -10.31 -3.65
CA ASN A 206 -7.52 -9.51 -3.17
C ASN A 206 -7.33 -9.59 -1.64
N ALA A 207 -8.41 -9.84 -0.89
CA ALA A 207 -8.38 -10.00 0.56
C ALA A 207 -8.00 -11.42 1.06
N ARG A 208 -7.90 -12.41 0.16
CA ARG A 208 -7.76 -13.82 0.53
C ARG A 208 -6.36 -14.18 1.01
N ARG A 209 -5.34 -13.60 0.38
CA ARG A 209 -3.92 -13.79 0.67
C ARG A 209 -3.10 -12.57 0.24
N TYR A 210 -1.80 -12.61 0.50
CA TYR A 210 -0.89 -11.61 -0.06
C TYR A 210 -0.60 -11.90 -1.53
N PHE A 211 -0.54 -10.82 -2.30
CA PHE A 211 -0.07 -10.77 -3.68
C PHE A 211 1.13 -9.82 -3.75
N VAL A 212 1.92 -9.94 -4.82
CA VAL A 212 2.95 -8.94 -5.15
C VAL A 212 2.44 -8.11 -6.31
N TYR A 213 2.44 -6.80 -6.14
CA TYR A 213 2.09 -5.82 -7.16
C TYR A 213 3.30 -4.94 -7.40
N GLY A 214 3.70 -4.72 -8.65
CA GLY A 214 4.83 -3.86 -8.96
C GLY A 214 4.79 -3.29 -10.37
N ALA A 215 5.51 -2.17 -10.56
CA ALA A 215 5.61 -1.41 -11.80
C ALA A 215 6.98 -0.73 -11.93
#